data_AF-A0A955XVT4-F1
#
_entry.id   AF-A0A955XVT4-F1
#
_cell.length_a   1.000
_cell.length_b   1.000
_cell.length_c   1.000
_cell.angle_alpha   90.00
_cell.angle_beta   90.00
_cell.angle_gamma   90.00
#
_symmetry.space_group_name_H-M   'P 1'
#
loop_
_entity.id
_entity.type
_entity.pdbx_description
1 polymer ?
#
loop_
_entity_poly.entity_id
_entity_poly.type
_entity_poly.pdbx_seq_one_letter_code
_entity_poly.pdbx_strand_id
1 'polypeptide(L)'
;LETGAVTLIGATPEDPRFSLNAALLSRCRVVALEPHSPGAVVRMLERALADAEYGLGARQINLAPEVLTTLSERCDGDARRALNWLEAVARWIETTAAEREDSDHPSDGPHIIDDKILGEIVTGGALRHDRTGDDHYDLVSAFIKSLRGSSPDGALYYAARMVASGEDPRFIFRRLIIFASEDIGNADPRALQVTLDAAQGFDRIGMPEGRLLLAQAVTFCASAPKSNASYVAWNEAAADIEASGSLPIPRHLRNAPTALMKSMGNAKDYKYPHDFDGHFVREKYLPDALSKRRYYRRCQEGYERHISERLKRWWGED
;
A
#
# COMPACT_ATOMS: atom_id res chain seq x y z
N LEU A 1 -4.36 19.36 -22.15
CA LEU A 1 -3.12 20.16 -22.28
C LEU A 1 -3.00 20.75 -23.68
N GLU A 2 -2.86 19.92 -24.72
CA GLU A 2 -2.65 20.39 -26.11
C GLU A 2 -3.80 21.22 -26.68
N THR A 3 -5.03 20.88 -26.30
CA THR A 3 -6.23 21.61 -26.70
C THR A 3 -6.50 22.86 -25.86
N GLY A 4 -5.68 23.14 -24.84
CA GLY A 4 -5.87 24.27 -23.91
C GLY A 4 -7.06 24.13 -22.95
N ALA A 5 -7.83 23.04 -23.00
CA ALA A 5 -9.04 22.86 -22.19
C ALA A 5 -8.78 22.78 -20.67
N VAL A 6 -7.55 22.46 -20.25
CA VAL A 6 -7.16 22.30 -18.85
C VAL A 6 -5.72 22.76 -18.62
N THR A 7 -5.47 23.39 -17.47
CA THR A 7 -4.12 23.66 -16.95
C THR A 7 -3.78 22.60 -15.90
N LEU A 8 -2.69 21.85 -16.13
CA LEU A 8 -2.22 20.83 -15.19
C LEU A 8 -1.21 21.42 -14.22
N ILE A 9 -1.46 21.27 -12.93
CA ILE A 9 -0.53 21.62 -11.85
C ILE A 9 -0.31 20.34 -11.04
N GLY A 10 0.92 19.82 -11.07
CA GLY A 10 1.33 18.65 -10.30
C GLY A 10 2.34 19.03 -9.23
N ALA A 11 2.25 18.39 -8.06
CA ALA A 11 3.21 18.54 -6.96
C ALA A 11 3.77 17.16 -6.60
N THR A 12 5.09 17.07 -6.48
CA THR A 12 5.80 15.84 -6.10
C THR A 12 7.01 16.19 -5.23
N PRO A 13 7.32 15.39 -4.19
CA PRO A 13 8.57 15.50 -3.46
C PRO A 13 9.76 14.86 -4.20
N GLU A 14 9.46 13.94 -5.12
CA GLU A 14 10.45 13.22 -5.90
C GLU A 14 10.75 14.00 -7.16
N ASP A 15 11.95 13.79 -7.70
CA ASP A 15 12.31 14.36 -8.99
C ASP A 15 11.35 13.84 -10.08
N PRO A 16 10.55 14.74 -10.70
CA PRO A 16 9.50 14.36 -11.63
C PRO A 16 10.02 13.62 -12.87
N ARG A 17 11.33 13.67 -13.14
CA ARG A 17 11.95 12.93 -14.25
C ARG A 17 11.96 11.42 -14.06
N PHE A 18 11.84 10.92 -12.83
CA PHE A 18 11.82 9.47 -12.56
C PHE A 18 10.41 8.87 -12.62
N SER A 19 9.39 9.65 -12.25
CA SER A 19 8.02 9.17 -12.06
C SER A 19 7.05 9.58 -13.16
N LEU A 20 7.43 10.53 -14.05
CA LEU A 20 6.57 11.03 -15.12
C LEU A 20 7.13 10.72 -16.51
N ASN A 21 6.22 10.48 -17.46
CA ASN A 21 6.60 10.24 -18.85
C ASN A 21 7.12 11.52 -19.54
N ALA A 22 7.99 11.34 -20.53
CA ALA A 22 8.63 12.45 -21.24
C ALA A 22 7.64 13.36 -22.00
N ALA A 23 6.51 12.80 -22.45
CA ALA A 23 5.47 13.56 -23.16
C ALA A 23 4.77 14.58 -22.24
N LEU A 24 4.62 14.27 -20.97
CA LEU A 24 3.99 15.17 -20.00
C LEU A 24 4.99 16.24 -19.54
N LEU A 25 6.25 15.84 -19.30
CA LEU A 25 7.33 16.77 -18.96
C LEU A 25 7.60 17.80 -20.07
N SER A 26 7.47 17.43 -21.35
CA SER A 26 7.66 18.39 -22.45
C SER A 26 6.59 19.49 -22.52
N ARG A 27 5.47 19.32 -21.81
CA ARG A 27 4.33 20.25 -21.77
C ARG A 27 4.16 20.93 -20.40
N CYS A 28 5.05 20.64 -19.44
CA CYS A 28 4.99 21.17 -18.08
C CYS A 28 6.29 21.90 -17.71
N ARG A 29 6.16 23.04 -17.02
CA ARG A 29 7.30 23.74 -16.42
C ARG A 29 7.59 23.13 -15.05
N VAL A 30 8.82 22.67 -14.84
CA VAL A 30 9.27 22.21 -13.52
C VAL A 30 9.74 23.42 -12.71
N VAL A 31 9.21 23.56 -11.50
CA VAL A 31 9.62 24.58 -10.53
C VAL A 31 10.06 23.84 -9.28
N ALA A 32 11.33 24.00 -8.90
CA ALA A 32 11.83 23.52 -7.63
C ALA A 32 11.33 24.45 -6.51
N LEU A 33 10.76 23.87 -5.47
CA LEU A 33 10.36 24.57 -4.26
C LEU A 33 11.31 24.17 -3.15
N GLU A 34 11.79 25.16 -2.39
CA GLU A 34 12.66 24.97 -1.25
C GLU A 34 11.82 24.88 0.04
N PRO A 35 12.29 24.15 1.06
CA PRO A 35 11.69 24.18 2.39
C PRO A 35 11.59 25.61 2.95
N HIS A 36 10.56 25.87 3.76
CA HIS A 36 10.43 27.19 4.37
C HIS A 36 11.53 27.43 5.40
N SER A 37 12.09 28.65 5.40
CA SER A 37 12.99 29.06 6.49
C SER A 37 12.21 29.19 7.80
N PRO A 38 12.86 29.00 8.97
CA PRO A 38 12.21 29.14 10.28
C PRO A 38 11.45 30.47 10.41
N GLY A 39 12.06 31.59 10.00
CA GLY A 39 11.41 32.89 10.01
C GLY A 39 10.19 33.02 9.08
N ALA A 40 10.15 32.28 7.97
CA ALA A 40 8.96 32.24 7.12
C ALA A 40 7.84 31.43 7.78
N VAL A 41 8.18 30.34 8.47
CA VAL A 41 7.23 29.53 9.24
C VAL A 41 6.67 30.33 10.41
N VAL A 42 7.49 31.05 11.18
CA VAL A 42 7.00 31.92 12.28
C VAL A 42 5.94 32.90 11.77
N ARG A 43 6.22 33.65 10.69
CA ARG A 43 5.25 34.59 10.11
C ARG A 43 3.96 33.92 9.65
N MET A 44 4.05 32.69 9.13
CA MET A 44 2.88 31.92 8.75
C MET A 44 2.04 31.53 9.97
N LEU A 45 2.68 31.09 11.06
CA LEU A 45 2.00 30.74 12.31
C LEU A 45 1.35 31.96 12.98
N GLU A 46 2.05 33.11 13.00
CA GLU A 46 1.50 34.38 13.49
C GLU A 46 0.24 34.78 12.69
N ARG A 47 0.30 34.66 11.35
CA ARG A 47 -0.87 34.92 10.51
C ARG A 47 -2.03 33.96 10.83
N ALA A 48 -1.74 32.67 11.02
CA ALA A 48 -2.75 31.69 11.39
C ALA A 48 -3.38 31.99 12.76
N LEU A 49 -2.61 32.51 13.71
CA LEU A 49 -3.13 32.94 15.02
C LEU A 49 -4.00 34.20 14.93
N ALA A 50 -3.68 35.14 14.04
CA ALA A 50 -4.39 36.41 13.93
C ALA A 50 -5.65 36.34 13.03
N ASP A 51 -5.73 35.37 12.12
CA ASP A 51 -6.84 35.26 11.15
C ASP A 51 -8.12 34.73 11.82
N ALA A 52 -9.14 35.59 11.89
CA ALA A 52 -10.42 35.26 12.53
C ALA A 52 -11.37 34.43 11.64
N GLU A 53 -11.15 34.38 10.33
CA GLU A 53 -12.04 33.73 9.36
C GLU A 53 -11.52 32.33 8.99
N TYR A 54 -10.22 32.20 8.72
CA TYR A 54 -9.58 30.96 8.27
C TYR A 54 -8.53 30.41 9.25
N GLY A 55 -8.30 31.10 10.37
CA GLY A 55 -7.31 30.73 11.38
C GLY A 55 -7.89 30.55 12.78
N LEU A 56 -7.08 30.87 13.77
CA LEU A 56 -7.37 30.74 15.20
C LEU A 56 -7.71 32.08 15.88
N GLY A 57 -7.85 33.17 15.11
CA GLY A 57 -8.08 34.52 15.65
C GLY A 57 -9.36 34.64 16.46
N ALA A 58 -10.43 33.94 16.07
CA ALA A 58 -11.68 33.89 16.82
C ALA A 58 -11.53 33.20 18.20
N ARG A 59 -10.47 32.40 18.38
CA ARG A 59 -10.21 31.64 19.61
C ARG A 59 -9.37 32.43 20.62
N GLN A 60 -8.87 33.61 20.24
CA GLN A 60 -8.08 34.52 21.10
C GLN A 60 -6.91 33.85 21.84
N ILE A 61 -6.24 32.91 21.18
CA ILE A 61 -5.13 32.16 21.76
C ILE A 61 -3.88 33.03 21.75
N ASN A 62 -3.41 33.38 22.95
CA ASN A 62 -2.17 34.13 23.12
C ASN A 62 -1.01 33.16 23.40
N LEU A 63 -0.03 33.04 22.49
CA LEU A 63 1.14 32.18 22.66
C LEU A 63 2.41 33.00 22.89
N ALA A 64 3.31 32.47 23.72
CA ALA A 64 4.65 33.03 23.87
C ALA A 64 5.46 32.88 22.54
N PRO A 65 6.23 33.90 22.10
CA PRO A 65 6.99 33.85 20.84
C PRO A 65 7.96 32.67 20.73
N GLU A 66 8.46 32.18 21.87
CA GLU A 66 9.39 31.04 21.97
C GLU A 66 8.73 29.74 21.50
N VAL A 67 7.41 29.60 21.69
CA VAL A 67 6.64 28.44 21.21
C VAL A 67 6.64 28.42 19.68
N LEU A 68 6.34 29.57 19.05
CA LEU A 68 6.32 29.68 17.59
C LEU A 68 7.71 29.45 16.99
N THR A 69 8.75 29.98 17.65
CA THR A 69 10.15 29.75 17.28
C THR A 69 10.47 28.26 17.33
N THR A 70 10.14 27.58 18.43
CA THR A 70 10.40 26.15 18.60
C THR A 70 9.64 25.30 17.57
N LEU A 71 8.38 25.60 17.28
CA LEU A 71 7.61 24.93 16.24
C LEU A 71 8.25 25.13 14.86
N SER A 72 8.72 26.34 14.58
CA SER A 72 9.36 26.68 13.30
C SER A 72 10.69 25.95 13.09
N GLU A 73 11.50 25.80 14.14
CA GLU A 73 12.78 25.11 14.08
C GLU A 73 12.60 23.59 13.93
N ARG A 74 11.57 23.02 14.57
CA ARG A 74 11.35 21.57 14.58
C ARG A 74 10.56 21.05 13.38
N CYS A 75 9.88 21.93 12.62
CA CYS A 75 9.04 21.50 11.50
C CYS A 75 9.82 21.15 10.23
N ASP A 76 11.14 21.42 10.22
CA ASP A 76 12.04 21.18 9.09
C ASP A 76 11.54 21.81 7.77
N GLY A 77 10.93 22.99 7.87
CA GLY A 77 10.39 23.73 6.74
C GLY A 77 9.07 23.21 6.16
N ASP A 78 8.44 22.18 6.74
CA ASP A 78 7.08 21.73 6.39
C ASP A 78 6.02 22.63 7.07
N ALA A 79 5.44 23.54 6.29
CA ALA A 79 4.37 24.43 6.70
C ALA A 79 3.13 23.72 7.26
N ARG A 80 2.73 22.59 6.64
CA ARG A 80 1.56 21.83 7.07
C ARG A 80 1.82 21.18 8.42
N ARG A 81 3.03 20.66 8.65
CA ARG A 81 3.45 20.10 9.95
C ARG A 81 3.39 21.17 11.05
N ALA A 82 3.93 22.36 10.78
CA ALA A 82 3.90 23.47 11.72
C ALA A 82 2.47 23.91 12.07
N LEU A 83 1.58 24.02 11.09
CA LEU A 83 0.16 24.38 11.31
C LEU A 83 -0.59 23.31 12.09
N ASN A 84 -0.36 22.02 11.80
CA ASN A 84 -0.96 20.93 12.56
C ASN A 84 -0.54 20.95 14.03
N TRP A 85 0.73 21.27 14.32
CA TRP A 85 1.19 21.41 15.70
C TRP A 85 0.60 22.64 16.39
N LEU A 86 0.47 23.76 15.68
CA LEU A 86 -0.21 24.95 16.20
C LEU A 86 -1.68 24.64 16.55
N GLU A 87 -2.37 23.87 15.72
CA GLU A 87 -3.73 23.41 16.01
C GLU A 87 -3.77 22.49 17.25
N ALA A 88 -2.82 21.57 17.37
CA ALA A 88 -2.73 20.68 18.54
C ALA A 88 -2.46 21.47 19.84
N VAL A 89 -1.58 22.47 19.77
CA VAL A 89 -1.33 23.44 20.84
C VAL A 89 -2.61 24.17 21.23
N ALA A 90 -3.36 24.68 20.23
CA ALA A 90 -4.61 25.39 20.47
C ALA A 90 -5.65 24.52 21.18
N ARG A 91 -5.85 23.28 20.72
CA ARG A 91 -6.77 22.32 21.36
C ARG A 91 -6.34 22.00 22.78
N TRP A 92 -5.04 21.81 23.03
CA TRP A 92 -4.52 21.56 24.37
C TRP A 92 -4.87 22.70 25.32
N ILE A 93 -4.63 23.95 24.90
CA ILE A 93 -4.98 25.15 25.67
C ILE A 93 -6.48 25.19 25.99
N GLU A 94 -7.34 24.96 25.00
CA GLU A 94 -8.80 24.95 25.19
C GLU A 94 -9.23 23.89 26.22
N THR A 95 -8.67 22.68 26.13
CA THR A 95 -9.01 21.60 27.08
C THR A 95 -8.52 21.90 28.50
N THR A 96 -7.32 22.45 28.66
CA THR A 96 -6.78 22.80 29.99
C THR A 96 -7.43 24.06 30.56
N ALA A 97 -7.91 24.97 29.71
CA ALA A 97 -8.69 26.14 30.14
C ALA A 97 -10.08 25.72 30.64
N ALA A 98 -10.75 24.78 29.97
CA ALA A 98 -12.03 24.23 30.42
C ALA A 98 -11.93 23.50 31.78
N GLU A 99 -10.78 22.91 32.11
CA GLU A 99 -10.51 22.33 33.44
C GLU A 99 -10.22 23.38 34.53
N ARG A 100 -9.95 24.65 34.15
CA ARG A 100 -9.63 25.76 35.06
C ARG A 100 -10.80 26.71 35.33
N GLU A 101 -11.95 26.52 34.68
CA GLU A 101 -13.16 27.34 34.89
C GLU A 101 -13.77 27.21 36.31
N ASP A 102 -13.27 26.30 37.15
CA ASP A 102 -13.54 26.30 38.60
C ASP A 102 -12.69 27.33 39.40
N SER A 103 -11.87 28.15 38.74
CA SER A 103 -11.04 29.19 39.38
C SER A 103 -11.25 30.57 38.76
N ASP A 104 -11.65 31.51 39.61
CA ASP A 104 -12.34 32.78 39.33
C ASP A 104 -11.48 33.91 38.70
N HIS A 105 -10.42 33.59 37.93
CA HIS A 105 -9.49 34.59 37.38
C HIS A 105 -9.17 34.38 35.90
N PRO A 106 -9.64 35.25 34.98
CA PRO A 106 -9.17 35.26 33.60
C PRO A 106 -7.72 35.75 33.56
N SER A 107 -6.81 34.89 33.10
CA SER A 107 -5.41 35.29 32.91
C SER A 107 -5.25 36.00 31.57
N ASP A 108 -5.16 37.33 31.58
CA ASP A 108 -4.86 38.20 30.41
C ASP A 108 -3.41 38.07 29.87
N GLY A 109 -2.70 37.00 30.24
CA GLY A 109 -1.29 36.75 29.86
C GLY A 109 -1.16 35.71 28.74
N PRO A 110 0.01 35.64 28.05
CA PRO A 110 0.27 34.57 27.10
C PRO A 110 0.20 33.20 27.77
N HIS A 111 -0.41 32.23 27.12
CA HIS A 111 -0.40 30.84 27.54
C HIS A 111 1.05 30.33 27.50
N ILE A 112 1.56 29.97 28.67
CA ILE A 112 2.88 29.37 28.82
C ILE A 112 2.72 27.87 28.63
N ILE A 113 3.35 27.34 27.59
CA ILE A 113 3.44 25.90 27.33
C ILE A 113 4.84 25.48 27.74
N ASP A 114 4.94 24.53 28.66
CA ASP A 114 6.24 24.01 29.07
C ASP A 114 6.90 23.18 27.94
N ASP A 115 8.22 23.10 27.96
CA ASP A 115 8.99 22.37 26.94
C ASP A 115 8.65 20.88 26.87
N LYS A 116 8.13 20.32 27.95
CA LYS A 116 7.74 18.91 28.03
C LYS A 116 6.46 18.66 27.25
N ILE A 117 5.43 19.48 27.45
CA ILE A 117 4.15 19.46 26.72
C ILE A 117 4.39 19.80 25.26
N LEU A 118 5.19 20.83 24.97
CA LEU A 118 5.54 21.16 23.59
C LEU A 118 6.32 20.01 22.94
N GLY A 119 7.21 19.37 23.71
CA GLY A 119 7.88 18.12 23.35
C GLY A 119 6.88 17.01 23.03
N GLU A 120 5.90 16.76 23.89
CA GLU A 120 4.83 15.77 23.73
C GLU A 120 3.90 16.09 22.54
N ILE A 121 3.67 17.36 22.21
CA ILE A 121 2.87 17.73 21.03
C ILE A 121 3.69 17.52 19.74
N VAL A 122 4.96 17.91 19.76
CA VAL A 122 5.89 17.73 18.64
C VAL A 122 6.22 16.25 18.40
N THR A 123 6.31 15.44 19.46
CA THR A 123 6.60 14.00 19.42
C THR A 123 5.36 13.11 19.38
N GLY A 124 4.24 13.55 19.95
CA GLY A 124 2.96 12.84 20.01
C GLY A 124 2.15 12.93 18.70
N GLY A 125 2.57 13.78 17.77
CA GLY A 125 2.23 13.67 16.35
C GLY A 125 3.16 12.74 15.55
N ALA A 126 4.12 12.08 16.21
CA ALA A 126 5.21 11.34 15.57
C ALA A 126 5.26 9.87 16.02
N LEU A 127 4.36 9.04 15.48
CA LEU A 127 4.86 7.77 14.97
C LEU A 127 5.75 8.13 13.78
N ARG A 128 7.06 8.18 14.03
CA ARG A 128 8.14 8.47 13.06
C ARG A 128 7.75 7.99 11.66
N HIS A 129 7.40 8.96 10.82
CA HIS A 129 7.62 8.88 9.39
C HIS A 129 8.39 10.13 9.03
N ASP A 130 9.71 9.99 9.06
CA ASP A 130 10.50 10.74 8.11
C ASP A 130 10.17 10.14 6.75
N ARG A 131 9.74 10.96 5.81
CA ARG A 131 9.47 10.51 4.43
C ARG A 131 10.78 10.42 3.65
N THR A 132 11.88 10.11 4.33
CA THR A 132 13.07 9.49 3.75
C THR A 132 12.73 8.02 3.54
N GLY A 133 13.04 7.49 2.35
CA GLY A 133 12.51 6.20 1.90
C GLY A 133 12.77 5.03 2.85
N ASP A 134 13.86 5.06 3.61
CA ASP A 134 14.37 3.90 4.34
C ASP A 134 13.45 3.44 5.50
N ASP A 135 12.98 4.35 6.37
CA ASP A 135 12.08 4.00 7.50
C ASP A 135 10.71 3.47 6.99
N HIS A 136 10.24 3.94 5.83
CA HIS A 136 9.04 3.41 5.16
C HIS A 136 9.23 2.01 4.63
N TYR A 137 10.31 1.78 3.90
CA TYR A 137 10.60 0.45 3.37
C TYR A 137 10.75 -0.57 4.49
N ASP A 138 11.38 -0.19 5.60
CA ASP A 138 11.55 -1.05 6.77
C ASP A 138 10.22 -1.38 7.45
N LEU A 139 9.32 -0.40 7.61
CA LEU A 139 8.01 -0.65 8.22
C LEU A 139 7.14 -1.56 7.36
N VAL A 140 7.11 -1.34 6.05
CA VAL A 140 6.38 -2.20 5.10
C VAL A 140 7.01 -3.59 5.03
N SER A 141 8.33 -3.66 5.02
CA SER A 141 9.11 -4.90 5.05
C SER A 141 8.79 -5.71 6.31
N ALA A 142 8.75 -5.07 7.48
CA ALA A 142 8.38 -5.70 8.74
C ALA A 142 6.93 -6.19 8.72
N PHE A 143 5.99 -5.38 8.21
CA PHE A 143 4.59 -5.78 8.01
C PHE A 143 4.46 -7.05 7.16
N ILE A 144 5.07 -7.08 5.97
CA ILE A 144 5.02 -8.25 5.07
C ILE A 144 5.70 -9.47 5.70
N LYS A 145 6.84 -9.28 6.37
CA LYS A 145 7.54 -10.38 7.07
C LYS A 145 6.72 -10.92 8.24
N SER A 146 5.99 -10.09 8.98
CA SER A 146 5.07 -10.53 10.02
C SER A 146 3.90 -11.33 9.46
N LEU A 147 3.31 -10.89 8.34
CA LEU A 147 2.29 -11.66 7.64
C LEU A 147 2.83 -13.03 7.20
N ARG A 148 4.00 -13.04 6.55
CA ARG A 148 4.68 -14.26 6.05
C ARG A 148 5.05 -15.22 7.19
N GLY A 149 5.57 -14.67 8.28
CA GLY A 149 5.91 -15.38 9.51
C GLY A 149 4.69 -15.79 10.34
N SER A 150 3.48 -15.55 9.85
CA SER A 150 2.22 -15.89 10.51
C SER A 150 2.11 -15.33 11.94
N SER A 151 2.49 -14.06 12.10
CA SER A 151 2.36 -13.29 13.34
C SER A 151 1.26 -12.23 13.18
N PRO A 152 0.00 -12.53 13.57
CA PRO A 152 -1.10 -11.57 13.50
C PRO A 152 -0.84 -10.32 14.33
N ASP A 153 -0.27 -10.47 15.53
CA ASP A 153 0.04 -9.36 16.43
C ASP A 153 1.08 -8.42 15.83
N GLY A 154 2.18 -8.97 15.28
CA GLY A 154 3.21 -8.18 14.61
C GLY A 154 2.66 -7.48 13.37
N ALA A 155 1.88 -8.18 12.55
CA ALA A 155 1.28 -7.61 11.36
C ALA A 155 0.28 -6.48 11.69
N LEU A 156 -0.56 -6.67 12.71
CA LEU A 156 -1.47 -5.64 13.21
C LEU A 156 -0.70 -4.42 13.74
N TYR A 157 0.35 -4.64 14.54
CA TYR A 157 1.16 -3.57 15.09
C TYR A 157 1.79 -2.73 13.97
N TYR A 158 2.44 -3.36 12.99
CA TYR A 158 3.05 -2.62 11.88
C TYR A 158 2.02 -1.95 10.97
N ALA A 159 0.85 -2.57 10.73
CA ALA A 159 -0.25 -1.92 10.02
C ALA A 159 -0.79 -0.69 10.76
N ALA A 160 -1.05 -0.82 12.06
CA ALA A 160 -1.50 0.29 12.89
C ALA A 160 -0.46 1.41 12.96
N ARG A 161 0.83 1.06 13.04
CA ARG A 161 1.94 2.03 12.97
C ARG A 161 1.95 2.78 11.64
N MET A 162 1.77 2.10 10.51
CA MET A 162 1.67 2.76 9.20
C MET A 162 0.50 3.74 9.15
N VAL A 163 -0.70 3.33 9.60
CA VAL A 163 -1.87 4.21 9.62
C VAL A 163 -1.66 5.43 10.51
N ALA A 164 -1.15 5.22 11.72
CA ALA A 164 -0.91 6.29 12.67
C ALA A 164 0.29 7.17 12.28
N SER A 165 1.20 6.69 11.42
CA SER A 165 2.27 7.49 10.80
C SER A 165 1.83 8.21 9.51
N GLY A 166 0.53 8.18 9.18
CA GLY A 166 -0.05 8.90 8.04
C GLY A 166 0.01 8.17 6.70
N GLU A 167 0.35 6.88 6.68
CA GLU A 167 0.24 6.05 5.48
C GLU A 167 -1.23 5.94 5.04
N ASP A 168 -1.49 6.05 3.74
CA ASP A 168 -2.84 5.79 3.20
C ASP A 168 -3.17 4.31 3.39
N PRO A 169 -4.23 3.91 4.12
CA PRO A 169 -4.60 2.51 4.28
C PRO A 169 -4.79 1.76 2.96
N ARG A 170 -5.11 2.45 1.85
CA ARG A 170 -5.16 1.85 0.52
C ARG A 170 -3.82 1.26 0.08
N PHE A 171 -2.70 1.85 0.49
CA PHE A 171 -1.38 1.28 0.28
C PHE A 171 -1.25 -0.08 0.97
N ILE A 172 -1.69 -0.18 2.23
CA ILE A 172 -1.66 -1.41 3.02
C ILE A 172 -2.58 -2.48 2.39
N PHE A 173 -3.76 -2.10 1.91
CA PHE A 173 -4.65 -3.01 1.17
C PHE A 173 -4.03 -3.53 -0.13
N ARG A 174 -3.37 -2.67 -0.92
CA ARG A 174 -2.64 -3.13 -2.12
C ARG A 174 -1.58 -4.17 -1.74
N ARG A 175 -0.87 -3.96 -0.63
CA ARG A 175 0.11 -4.93 -0.12
C ARG A 175 -0.52 -6.25 0.32
N LEU A 176 -1.68 -6.22 0.96
CA LEU A 176 -2.44 -7.42 1.35
C LEU A 176 -2.94 -8.21 0.12
N ILE A 177 -3.40 -7.53 -0.92
CA ILE A 177 -3.85 -8.17 -2.17
C ILE A 177 -2.69 -8.89 -2.88
N ILE A 178 -1.52 -8.25 -2.93
CA ILE A 178 -0.29 -8.88 -3.45
C ILE A 178 0.06 -10.10 -2.58
N PHE A 179 0.10 -9.93 -1.26
CA PHE A 179 0.41 -10.99 -0.30
C PHE A 179 -0.54 -12.20 -0.42
N ALA A 180 -1.83 -11.95 -0.63
CA ALA A 180 -2.81 -13.01 -0.81
C ALA A 180 -2.50 -13.91 -2.02
N SER A 181 -1.88 -13.36 -3.07
CA SER A 181 -1.49 -14.13 -4.27
C SER A 181 -0.06 -14.68 -4.19
N GLU A 182 0.86 -13.96 -3.57
CA GLU A 182 2.30 -14.31 -3.48
C GLU A 182 2.60 -15.32 -2.37
N ASP A 183 2.03 -15.13 -1.18
CA ASP A 183 2.44 -15.84 0.05
C ASP A 183 1.35 -16.77 0.61
N ILE A 184 0.08 -16.59 0.22
CA ILE A 184 -1.03 -17.49 0.57
C ILE A 184 -1.41 -18.37 -0.63
N GLY A 185 -1.61 -17.74 -1.80
CA GLY A 185 -1.85 -18.42 -3.06
C GLY A 185 -3.02 -19.41 -2.98
N ASN A 186 -2.79 -20.62 -3.50
CA ASN A 186 -3.80 -21.67 -3.52
C ASN A 186 -3.96 -22.43 -2.19
N ALA A 187 -3.16 -22.12 -1.17
CA ALA A 187 -3.35 -22.71 0.15
C ALA A 187 -4.62 -22.19 0.83
N ASP A 188 -4.99 -20.93 0.59
CA ASP A 188 -6.35 -20.43 0.83
C ASP A 188 -6.78 -19.46 -0.28
N PRO A 189 -7.43 -19.96 -1.35
CA PRO A 189 -7.85 -19.13 -2.48
C PRO A 189 -8.79 -17.98 -2.11
N ARG A 190 -9.44 -18.04 -0.94
CA ARG A 190 -10.36 -17.00 -0.47
C ARG A 190 -9.62 -15.76 0.01
N ALA A 191 -8.32 -15.84 0.30
CA ALA A 191 -7.54 -14.70 0.77
C ALA A 191 -7.58 -13.51 -0.20
N LEU A 192 -7.56 -13.78 -1.51
CA LEU A 192 -7.67 -12.72 -2.50
C LEU A 192 -9.04 -12.04 -2.44
N GLN A 193 -10.11 -12.80 -2.27
CA GLN A 193 -11.46 -12.26 -2.12
C GLN A 193 -11.60 -11.45 -0.82
N VAL A 194 -11.15 -11.99 0.32
CA VAL A 194 -11.21 -11.29 1.62
C VAL A 194 -10.48 -9.94 1.56
N THR A 195 -9.29 -9.90 0.95
CA THR A 195 -8.50 -8.67 0.85
C THR A 195 -9.11 -7.66 -0.13
N LEU A 196 -9.66 -8.12 -1.27
CA LEU A 196 -10.37 -7.25 -2.21
C LEU A 196 -11.67 -6.68 -1.62
N ASP A 197 -12.47 -7.52 -0.95
CA ASP A 197 -13.74 -7.10 -0.34
C ASP A 197 -13.49 -6.10 0.80
N ALA A 198 -12.45 -6.34 1.62
CA ALA A 198 -12.04 -5.40 2.66
C ALA A 198 -11.55 -4.06 2.07
N ALA A 199 -10.78 -4.08 0.98
CA ALA A 199 -10.32 -2.87 0.29
C ALA A 199 -11.50 -2.08 -0.31
N GLN A 200 -12.43 -2.75 -0.97
CA GLN A 200 -13.64 -2.12 -1.50
C GLN A 200 -14.54 -1.58 -0.39
N GLY A 201 -14.67 -2.32 0.72
CA GLY A 201 -15.37 -1.86 1.90
C GLY A 201 -14.73 -0.59 2.47
N PHE A 202 -13.40 -0.53 2.52
CA PHE A 202 -12.67 0.64 2.97
C PHE A 202 -12.94 1.86 2.09
N ASP A 203 -12.97 1.69 0.76
CA ASP A 203 -13.31 2.78 -0.16
C ASP A 203 -14.71 3.36 0.05
N ARG A 204 -15.65 2.54 0.54
CA ARG A 204 -17.03 2.95 0.82
C ARG A 204 -17.18 3.58 2.21
N ILE A 205 -16.39 3.15 3.19
CA ILE A 205 -16.57 3.51 4.60
C ILE A 205 -15.60 4.62 5.05
N GLY A 206 -14.34 4.58 4.60
CA GLY A 206 -13.30 5.51 5.02
C GLY A 206 -12.86 5.32 6.48
N MET A 207 -11.99 6.20 6.96
CA MET A 207 -11.56 6.23 8.38
C MET A 207 -12.55 7.06 9.22
N PRO A 208 -12.74 6.73 10.52
CA PRO A 208 -11.97 5.73 11.29
C PRO A 208 -12.47 4.27 11.14
N GLU A 209 -13.73 4.00 10.78
CA GLU A 209 -14.33 2.65 10.76
C GLU A 209 -13.61 1.67 9.82
N GLY A 210 -13.00 2.16 8.75
CA GLY A 210 -12.18 1.39 7.82
C GLY A 210 -11.03 0.62 8.47
N ARG A 211 -10.57 1.04 9.66
CA ARG A 211 -9.59 0.29 10.47
C ARG A 211 -10.06 -1.11 10.84
N LEU A 212 -11.37 -1.33 10.96
CA LEU A 212 -11.95 -2.64 11.30
C LEU A 212 -11.78 -3.62 10.13
N LEU A 213 -12.02 -3.15 8.90
CA LEU A 213 -11.81 -3.93 7.68
C LEU A 213 -10.33 -4.23 7.47
N LEU A 214 -9.47 -3.25 7.74
CA LEU A 214 -8.02 -3.45 7.67
C LEU A 214 -7.56 -4.50 8.68
N ALA A 215 -7.98 -4.38 9.94
CA ALA A 215 -7.62 -5.33 10.99
C ALA A 215 -8.08 -6.76 10.65
N GLN A 216 -9.31 -6.91 10.13
CA GLN A 216 -9.83 -8.21 9.70
C GLN A 216 -9.00 -8.81 8.56
N ALA A 217 -8.67 -8.03 7.53
CA ALA A 217 -7.87 -8.52 6.41
C ALA A 217 -6.44 -8.88 6.83
N VAL A 218 -5.81 -8.05 7.66
CA VAL A 218 -4.45 -8.29 8.19
C VAL A 218 -4.40 -9.59 8.99
N THR A 219 -5.31 -9.76 9.95
CA THR A 219 -5.34 -10.95 10.80
C THR A 219 -5.69 -12.21 10.00
N PHE A 220 -6.62 -12.12 9.05
CA PHE A 220 -6.93 -13.23 8.14
C PHE A 220 -5.68 -13.66 7.36
N CYS A 221 -4.98 -12.72 6.72
CA CYS A 221 -3.79 -13.03 5.94
C CYS A 221 -2.64 -13.59 6.80
N ALA A 222 -2.44 -13.02 8.00
CA ALA A 222 -1.43 -13.51 8.94
C ALA A 222 -1.73 -14.96 9.37
N SER A 223 -2.99 -15.31 9.62
CA SER A 223 -3.39 -16.64 10.09
C SER A 223 -3.63 -17.67 8.98
N ALA A 224 -3.69 -17.27 7.72
CA ALA A 224 -3.92 -18.17 6.60
C ALA A 224 -2.77 -19.18 6.40
N PRO A 225 -3.04 -20.40 5.90
CA PRO A 225 -1.99 -21.31 5.45
C PRO A 225 -1.16 -20.64 4.33
N LYS A 226 0.16 -20.86 4.33
CA LYS A 226 1.07 -20.17 3.42
C LYS A 226 1.48 -21.07 2.26
N SER A 227 1.51 -20.49 1.06
CA SER A 227 2.08 -21.11 -0.13
C SER A 227 2.45 -20.05 -1.16
N ASN A 228 3.70 -20.12 -1.62
CA ASN A 228 4.20 -19.35 -2.75
C ASN A 228 4.35 -20.20 -4.02
N ALA A 229 3.73 -21.39 -4.07
CA ALA A 229 3.94 -22.35 -5.15
C ALA A 229 3.51 -21.81 -6.52
N SER A 230 2.41 -21.06 -6.60
CA SER A 230 1.97 -20.40 -7.83
C SER A 230 2.91 -19.28 -8.28
N TYR A 231 3.40 -18.48 -7.32
CA TYR A 231 4.35 -17.39 -7.56
C TYR A 231 5.68 -17.93 -8.11
N VAL A 232 6.26 -18.94 -7.46
CA VAL A 232 7.49 -19.59 -7.91
C VAL A 232 7.30 -20.23 -9.28
N ALA A 233 6.18 -20.92 -9.51
CA ALA A 233 5.88 -21.54 -10.80
C ALA A 233 5.85 -20.54 -11.95
N TRP A 234 5.25 -19.36 -11.73
CA TRP A 234 5.24 -18.29 -12.73
C TRP A 234 6.65 -17.81 -13.07
N ASN A 235 7.46 -17.53 -12.04
CA ASN A 235 8.82 -17.03 -12.23
C ASN A 235 9.72 -18.06 -12.96
N GLU A 236 9.57 -19.35 -12.66
CA GLU A 236 10.30 -20.40 -13.37
C GLU A 236 9.87 -20.51 -14.85
N ALA A 237 8.57 -20.39 -15.14
CA ALA A 237 8.07 -20.39 -16.52
C ALA A 237 8.54 -19.16 -17.30
N ALA A 238 8.54 -17.98 -16.67
CA ALA A 238 9.04 -16.75 -17.25
C ALA A 238 10.54 -16.84 -17.58
N ALA A 239 11.36 -17.38 -16.66
CA ALA A 239 12.78 -17.59 -16.89
C ALA A 239 13.05 -18.57 -18.05
N ASP A 240 12.25 -19.63 -18.19
CA ASP A 240 12.37 -20.55 -19.32
C ASP A 240 12.01 -19.87 -20.65
N ILE A 241 11.05 -18.95 -20.67
CA ILE A 241 10.70 -18.17 -21.87
C ILE A 241 11.84 -17.22 -22.26
N GLU A 242 12.45 -16.55 -21.28
CA GLU A 242 13.61 -15.69 -21.51
C GLU A 242 14.79 -16.48 -22.10
N ALA A 243 15.01 -17.71 -21.61
CA ALA A 243 16.10 -18.56 -22.06
C ALA A 243 15.85 -19.27 -23.41
N SER A 244 14.61 -19.73 -23.65
CA SER A 244 14.27 -20.57 -24.81
C SER A 244 13.62 -19.80 -25.97
N GLY A 245 13.20 -18.56 -25.74
CA GLY A 245 12.41 -17.78 -26.68
C GLY A 245 11.02 -18.37 -26.91
N SER A 246 10.43 -18.13 -28.08
CA SER A 246 9.07 -18.59 -28.40
C SER A 246 9.07 -20.02 -28.97
N LEU A 247 9.17 -21.02 -28.08
CA LEU A 247 9.02 -22.42 -28.48
C LEU A 247 7.66 -22.67 -29.17
N PRO A 248 7.62 -23.55 -30.21
CA PRO A 248 6.41 -23.78 -30.96
C PRO A 248 5.34 -24.49 -30.13
N ILE A 249 4.10 -24.03 -30.24
CA ILE A 249 2.93 -24.70 -29.65
C ILE A 249 2.76 -26.09 -30.30
N PRO A 250 2.56 -27.17 -29.52
CA PRO A 250 2.25 -28.50 -30.05
C PRO A 250 1.08 -28.47 -31.04
N ARG A 251 1.19 -29.19 -32.16
CA ARG A 251 0.21 -29.09 -33.27
C ARG A 251 -1.23 -29.42 -32.86
N HIS A 252 -1.40 -30.43 -31.99
CA HIS A 252 -2.72 -30.83 -31.48
C HIS A 252 -3.36 -29.76 -30.59
N LEU A 253 -2.59 -28.80 -30.04
CA LEU A 253 -3.12 -27.67 -29.26
C LEU A 253 -3.33 -26.39 -30.08
N ARG A 254 -2.89 -26.36 -31.35
CA ARG A 254 -3.06 -25.18 -32.21
C ARG A 254 -4.51 -25.05 -32.64
N ASN A 255 -5.00 -23.82 -32.70
CA ASN A 255 -6.31 -23.55 -33.28
C ASN A 255 -6.33 -23.87 -34.79
N ALA A 256 -7.49 -24.32 -35.30
CA ALA A 256 -7.69 -24.67 -36.70
C ALA A 256 -9.06 -24.21 -37.28
N PRO A 257 -9.37 -22.90 -37.25
CA PRO A 257 -10.66 -22.40 -37.71
C PRO A 257 -10.82 -22.43 -39.23
N THR A 258 -9.72 -22.31 -40.00
CA THR A 258 -9.76 -22.28 -41.48
C THR A 258 -9.43 -23.64 -42.10
N ALA A 259 -9.88 -23.86 -43.34
CA ALA A 259 -9.55 -25.07 -44.10
C ALA A 259 -8.03 -25.26 -44.27
N LEU A 260 -7.30 -24.16 -44.51
CA LEU A 260 -5.84 -24.17 -44.61
C LEU A 260 -5.17 -24.63 -43.32
N MET A 261 -5.63 -24.16 -42.15
CA MET A 261 -5.06 -24.55 -40.87
C MET A 261 -5.34 -26.04 -40.56
N LYS A 262 -6.52 -26.55 -40.93
CA LYS A 262 -6.85 -27.98 -40.84
C LYS A 262 -5.98 -28.82 -41.78
N SER A 263 -5.75 -28.38 -43.01
CA SER A 263 -4.88 -29.09 -43.96
C SER A 263 -3.41 -29.09 -43.52
N MET A 264 -2.98 -28.08 -42.75
CA MET A 264 -1.66 -28.04 -42.09
C MET A 264 -1.56 -28.97 -40.86
N GLY A 265 -2.64 -29.65 -40.50
CA GLY A 265 -2.69 -30.57 -39.36
C GLY A 265 -2.79 -29.90 -37.99
N ASN A 266 -3.20 -28.63 -37.92
CA ASN A 266 -3.51 -27.99 -36.63
C ASN A 266 -4.78 -28.62 -36.03
N ALA A 267 -4.83 -28.71 -34.71
CA ALA A 267 -5.91 -29.36 -33.94
C ALA A 267 -6.15 -30.85 -34.31
N LYS A 268 -5.34 -31.41 -35.20
CA LYS A 268 -5.44 -32.82 -35.56
C LYS A 268 -5.06 -33.64 -34.32
N ASP A 269 -5.89 -34.63 -34.03
CA ASP A 269 -5.74 -35.54 -32.89
C ASP A 269 -5.88 -34.87 -31.51
N TYR A 270 -6.40 -33.63 -31.44
CA TYR A 270 -6.76 -33.00 -30.17
C TYR A 270 -7.79 -33.84 -29.42
N LYS A 271 -7.48 -34.22 -28.18
CA LYS A 271 -8.40 -34.94 -27.31
C LYS A 271 -9.11 -33.94 -26.41
N TYR A 272 -10.43 -33.82 -26.58
CA TYR A 272 -11.23 -32.94 -25.75
C TYR A 272 -11.43 -33.57 -24.37
N PRO A 273 -10.90 -32.99 -23.27
CA PRO A 273 -10.87 -33.67 -21.97
C PRO A 273 -12.25 -34.07 -21.44
N HIS A 274 -13.31 -33.35 -21.79
CA HIS A 274 -14.66 -33.65 -21.30
C HIS A 274 -15.25 -34.96 -21.85
N ASP A 275 -14.69 -35.49 -22.95
CA ASP A 275 -15.11 -36.76 -23.54
C ASP A 275 -14.45 -37.99 -22.86
N PHE A 276 -13.54 -37.75 -21.91
CA PHE A 276 -12.81 -38.80 -21.18
C PHE A 276 -13.28 -38.90 -19.73
N ASP A 277 -13.11 -40.09 -19.13
CA ASP A 277 -13.47 -40.33 -17.74
C ASP A 277 -12.78 -39.35 -16.79
N GLY A 278 -13.53 -38.88 -15.79
CA GLY A 278 -13.08 -37.85 -14.85
C GLY A 278 -12.75 -36.50 -15.50
N HIS A 279 -13.18 -36.26 -16.74
CA HIS A 279 -12.86 -35.07 -17.54
C HIS A 279 -11.36 -34.80 -17.69
N PHE A 280 -10.56 -35.87 -17.81
CA PHE A 280 -9.11 -35.81 -17.84
C PHE A 280 -8.52 -36.66 -18.97
N VAL A 281 -7.52 -36.11 -19.68
CA VAL A 281 -6.72 -36.85 -20.65
C VAL A 281 -5.24 -36.58 -20.44
N ARG A 282 -4.45 -37.66 -20.33
CA ARG A 282 -2.99 -37.58 -20.23
C ARG A 282 -2.41 -37.32 -21.61
N GLU A 283 -1.88 -36.11 -21.80
CA GLU A 283 -1.35 -35.63 -23.08
C GLU A 283 -0.19 -34.65 -22.86
N LYS A 284 0.54 -34.34 -23.94
CA LYS A 284 1.69 -33.41 -23.90
C LYS A 284 1.21 -31.98 -24.10
N TYR A 285 1.02 -31.25 -23.01
CA TYR A 285 0.58 -29.86 -23.08
C TYR A 285 1.72 -28.85 -23.24
N LEU A 286 2.93 -29.18 -22.79
CA LEU A 286 4.12 -28.36 -22.98
C LEU A 286 4.79 -28.63 -24.33
N PRO A 287 5.56 -27.66 -24.89
CA PRO A 287 6.46 -27.92 -26.01
C PRO A 287 7.40 -29.08 -25.71
N ASP A 288 7.83 -29.83 -26.74
CA ASP A 288 8.67 -31.03 -26.54
C ASP A 288 9.97 -30.72 -25.78
N ALA A 289 10.57 -29.56 -26.01
CA ALA A 289 11.77 -29.11 -25.30
C ALA A 289 11.57 -28.91 -23.79
N LEU A 290 10.33 -28.67 -23.35
CA LEU A 290 9.94 -28.48 -21.94
C LEU A 290 9.10 -29.66 -21.41
N SER A 291 9.04 -30.79 -22.12
CA SER A 291 8.16 -31.93 -21.80
C SER A 291 8.38 -32.55 -20.42
N LYS A 292 9.54 -32.31 -19.80
CA LYS A 292 9.88 -32.76 -18.43
C LYS A 292 9.82 -31.65 -17.38
N ARG A 293 9.46 -30.42 -17.77
CA ARG A 293 9.36 -29.30 -16.83
C ARG A 293 8.11 -29.42 -15.97
N ARG A 294 8.28 -29.10 -14.69
CA ARG A 294 7.21 -29.01 -13.69
C ARG A 294 7.38 -27.72 -12.90
N TYR A 295 6.63 -26.70 -13.30
CA TYR A 295 6.66 -25.38 -12.65
C TYR A 295 5.89 -25.40 -11.33
N TYR A 296 4.64 -25.89 -11.35
CA TYR A 296 3.77 -25.84 -10.18
C TYR A 296 4.05 -26.97 -9.19
N ARG A 297 4.91 -26.68 -8.21
CA ARG A 297 5.30 -27.59 -7.14
C ARG A 297 4.46 -27.34 -5.89
N ARG A 298 3.31 -28.02 -5.87
CA ARG A 298 2.28 -27.92 -4.83
C ARG A 298 2.83 -28.18 -3.42
N CYS A 299 2.37 -27.43 -2.43
CA CYS A 299 2.58 -27.75 -1.02
C CYS A 299 1.41 -28.59 -0.45
N GLN A 300 1.52 -28.98 0.83
CA GLN A 300 0.49 -29.76 1.55
C GLN A 300 -0.33 -28.89 2.53
N GLU A 301 -0.20 -27.57 2.41
CA GLU A 301 -0.86 -26.59 3.28
C GLU A 301 -2.25 -26.23 2.77
N GLY A 302 -3.20 -26.09 3.71
CA GLY A 302 -4.56 -25.65 3.42
C GLY A 302 -5.25 -26.41 2.28
N TYR A 303 -5.93 -25.67 1.42
CA TYR A 303 -6.67 -26.18 0.26
C TYR A 303 -5.75 -26.79 -0.82
N GLU A 304 -4.48 -26.40 -0.86
CA GLU A 304 -3.53 -26.89 -1.86
C GLU A 304 -3.25 -28.39 -1.72
N ARG A 305 -3.46 -28.97 -0.54
CA ARG A 305 -3.47 -30.42 -0.33
C ARG A 305 -4.46 -31.14 -1.26
N HIS A 306 -5.69 -30.65 -1.36
CA HIS A 306 -6.71 -31.27 -2.23
C HIS A 306 -6.37 -31.10 -3.71
N ILE A 307 -5.78 -29.95 -4.07
CA ILE A 307 -5.25 -29.73 -5.42
C ILE A 307 -4.13 -30.73 -5.71
N SER A 308 -3.21 -30.94 -4.76
CA SER A 308 -2.11 -31.88 -4.86
C SER A 308 -2.60 -33.32 -5.02
N GLU A 309 -3.56 -33.76 -4.21
CA GLU A 309 -4.15 -35.10 -4.28
C GLU A 309 -4.80 -35.35 -5.65
N ARG A 310 -5.61 -34.39 -6.13
CA ARG A 310 -6.28 -34.49 -7.44
C ARG A 310 -5.28 -34.55 -8.58
N LEU A 311 -4.29 -33.65 -8.59
CA LEU A 311 -3.27 -33.62 -9.64
C LEU A 311 -2.38 -34.87 -9.59
N LYS A 312 -2.04 -35.39 -8.41
CA LYS A 312 -1.30 -36.65 -8.25
C LYS A 312 -2.09 -37.85 -8.78
N ARG A 313 -3.41 -37.91 -8.54
CA ARG A 313 -4.26 -38.96 -9.11
C ARG A 313 -4.25 -38.97 -10.64
N TRP A 314 -4.22 -37.79 -11.27
CA TRP A 314 -4.22 -37.66 -12.72
C TRP A 314 -2.84 -37.82 -13.35
N TRP A 315 -1.82 -37.18 -12.79
CA TRP A 315 -0.48 -37.04 -13.37
C TRP A 315 0.59 -37.97 -12.77
N GLY A 316 0.40 -38.49 -11.55
CA GLY A 316 1.40 -39.28 -10.83
C GLY A 316 2.28 -38.42 -9.91
N GLU A 317 3.34 -39.02 -9.32
CA GLU A 317 4.29 -38.32 -8.43
C GLU A 317 5.46 -37.62 -9.18
N ASP A 318 5.71 -37.98 -10.44
CA ASP A 318 6.85 -37.48 -11.23
C ASP A 318 6.63 -36.08 -11.82
#